data_AF-A0A4Q2M301-F1
#
_entry.id   AF-A0A4Q2M301-F1
#
_cell.length_a   1.000
_cell.length_b   1.000
_cell.length_c   1.000
_cell.angle_alpha   90.00
_cell.angle_beta   90.00
_cell.angle_gamma   90.00
#
_symmetry.space_group_name_H-M   'P 1'
#
loop_
_entity.id
_entity.type
_entity.pdbx_description
1 polymer ?
#
loop_
_entity_poly.entity_id
_entity_poly.type
_entity_poly.pdbx_seq_one_letter_code
_entity_poly.pdbx_strand_id
1 'polypeptide(L)'
;MSNFKRKSIGELVIACENLNFVWKSAEVESFREMWKEGWVVSDIAKRLSRQEDEVRILVIDQIRGRVIQKRKENHFRDTGIY
;
A
#
# COMPACT_ATOMS: atom_id res chain seq x y z
N MET A 1 21.35 24.00 -34.33
CA MET A 1 21.41 22.53 -34.40
C MET A 1 21.22 21.96 -33.01
N SER A 2 20.08 21.32 -32.75
CA SER A 2 19.97 20.20 -31.79
C SER A 2 18.58 19.58 -31.90
N ASN A 3 18.42 18.69 -32.88
CA ASN A 3 17.25 17.83 -33.01
C ASN A 3 17.36 16.69 -32.00
N PHE A 4 16.77 16.84 -30.82
CA PHE A 4 16.59 15.71 -29.91
C PHE A 4 15.31 14.96 -30.31
N LYS A 5 15.41 14.09 -31.32
CA LYS A 5 14.36 13.11 -31.59
C LYS A 5 14.32 12.13 -30.41
N ARG A 6 13.43 12.34 -29.45
CA ARG A 6 13.12 11.33 -28.43
C ARG A 6 12.53 10.13 -29.16
N LYS A 7 13.23 8.99 -29.08
CA LYS A 7 12.73 7.69 -29.49
C LYS A 7 11.47 7.43 -28.67
N SER A 8 10.31 7.25 -29.31
CA SER A 8 9.10 6.83 -28.61
C SER A 8 9.32 5.40 -28.12
N ILE A 9 9.81 5.28 -26.88
CA ILE A 9 9.66 4.07 -26.08
C ILE A 9 8.13 3.82 -26.04
N GLY A 10 7.70 2.58 -26.25
CA GLY A 10 6.27 2.22 -26.37
C GLY A 10 5.40 2.82 -25.26
N GLU A 11 4.09 2.90 -25.52
CA GLU A 11 3.10 3.55 -24.65
C GLU A 11 3.42 3.34 -23.15
N LEU A 12 3.76 4.44 -22.47
CA LEU A 12 4.09 4.42 -21.05
C LEU A 12 2.81 4.13 -20.27
N VAL A 13 2.81 3.05 -19.49
CA VAL A 13 1.72 2.72 -18.57
C VAL A 13 2.18 2.97 -17.15
N ILE A 14 1.48 3.85 -16.42
CA ILE A 14 1.72 4.10 -15.01
C ILE A 14 0.82 3.15 -14.21
N ALA A 15 1.43 2.18 -13.53
CA ALA A 15 0.69 1.31 -12.61
C ALA A 15 0.15 2.12 -11.43
N CYS A 16 -1.06 1.77 -10.97
CA CYS A 16 -1.72 2.39 -9.81
C CYS A 16 -1.99 3.90 -9.94
N GLU A 17 -2.11 4.44 -11.16
CA GLU A 17 -2.37 5.88 -11.39
C GLU A 17 -3.63 6.39 -10.66
N ASN A 18 -4.62 5.52 -10.43
CA ASN A 18 -5.88 5.85 -9.76
C ASN A 18 -5.84 5.65 -8.23
N LEU A 19 -4.72 5.20 -7.66
CA LEU A 19 -4.58 5.01 -6.21
C LEU A 19 -3.96 6.24 -5.55
N ASN A 20 -4.42 6.55 -4.34
CA ASN A 20 -3.93 7.67 -3.54
C ASN A 20 -3.08 7.18 -2.36
N PHE A 21 -1.76 7.26 -2.53
CA PHE A 21 -0.78 6.89 -1.49
C PHE A 21 -0.40 8.04 -0.54
N VAL A 22 -1.15 9.15 -0.54
CA VAL A 22 -0.96 10.22 0.44
C VAL A 22 -1.72 9.88 1.73
N TRP A 23 -0.97 9.78 2.83
CA TRP A 23 -1.48 9.45 4.15
C TRP A 23 -1.27 10.61 5.13
N LYS A 24 -2.29 10.90 5.94
CA LYS A 24 -2.10 11.73 7.13
C LYS A 24 -1.40 10.91 8.20
N SER A 25 -0.55 11.54 9.00
CA SER A 25 0.16 10.84 10.10
C SER A 25 -0.80 10.13 11.06
N ALA A 26 -1.98 10.70 11.32
CA ALA A 26 -3.01 10.08 12.16
C ALA A 26 -3.64 8.82 11.53
N GLU A 27 -3.78 8.77 10.21
CA GLU A 27 -4.26 7.56 9.50
C GLU A 27 -3.23 6.45 9.62
N VAL A 28 -1.95 6.79 9.48
CA VAL A 28 -0.84 5.82 9.63
C VAL A 28 -0.76 5.30 11.06
N GLU A 29 -0.96 6.15 12.07
CA GLU A 29 -0.98 5.69 13.47
C GLU A 29 -2.16 4.76 13.75
N SER A 30 -3.36 5.13 13.30
CA SER A 30 -4.56 4.27 13.42
C SER A 30 -4.36 2.94 12.70
N PHE A 31 -3.73 2.95 11.53
CA PHE A 31 -3.33 1.74 10.81
C PHE A 31 -2.42 0.85 11.66
N ARG A 32 -1.38 1.42 12.30
CA ARG A 32 -0.44 0.66 13.13
C ARG A 32 -1.10 0.02 14.34
N GLU A 33 -2.02 0.74 15.00
CA GLU A 33 -2.80 0.23 16.12
C GLU A 33 -3.64 -0.99 15.70
N MET A 34 -4.45 -0.84 14.65
CA MET A 34 -5.25 -1.94 14.10
C MET A 34 -4.38 -3.09 13.58
N TRP A 35 -3.21 -2.78 13.00
CA TRP A 35 -2.27 -3.79 12.55
C TRP A 35 -1.73 -4.61 13.72
N LYS A 36 -1.42 -3.96 14.85
CA LYS A 36 -0.96 -4.63 16.07
C LYS A 36 -2.07 -5.48 16.71
N GLU A 37 -3.32 -5.04 16.64
CA GLU A 37 -4.49 -5.76 17.14
C GLU A 37 -4.90 -6.98 16.28
N GLY A 38 -4.29 -7.15 15.10
CA GLY A 38 -4.58 -8.30 14.24
C GLY A 38 -5.74 -8.09 13.28
N TRP A 39 -6.21 -6.86 13.07
CA TRP A 39 -7.27 -6.57 12.09
C TRP A 39 -6.87 -6.97 10.68
N VAL A 40 -7.77 -7.58 9.92
CA VAL A 40 -7.53 -7.89 8.50
C VAL A 40 -7.52 -6.62 7.66
N VAL A 41 -6.76 -6.62 6.56
CA VAL A 41 -6.54 -5.41 5.74
C VAL A 41 -7.84 -4.82 5.20
N SER A 42 -8.81 -5.67 4.83
CA SER A 42 -10.13 -5.23 4.37
C SER A 42 -10.90 -4.42 5.42
N ASP A 43 -10.75 -4.76 6.70
CA ASP A 43 -11.46 -4.07 7.79
C ASP A 43 -10.76 -2.76 8.16
N ILE A 44 -9.43 -2.73 8.09
CA ILE A 44 -8.64 -1.49 8.21
C ILE A 44 -9.02 -0.53 7.06
N ALA A 45 -9.11 -1.02 5.82
CA ALA A 45 -9.48 -0.21 4.66
C ALA A 45 -10.86 0.42 4.83
N LYS A 46 -11.86 -0.36 5.27
CA LYS A 46 -13.19 0.16 5.62
C LYS A 46 -13.11 1.20 6.72
N ARG A 47 -12.32 0.96 7.77
CA ARG A 47 -12.20 1.87 8.91
C ARG A 47 -11.55 3.20 8.57
N LEU A 48 -10.61 3.21 7.62
CA LEU A 48 -9.93 4.40 7.11
C LEU A 48 -10.63 5.04 5.90
N SER A 49 -11.73 4.45 5.42
CA SER A 49 -12.41 4.86 4.18
C SER A 49 -11.47 4.92 2.97
N ARG A 50 -10.62 3.90 2.83
CA ARG A 50 -9.59 3.77 1.79
C ARG A 50 -9.81 2.53 0.93
N GLN A 51 -9.18 2.50 -0.24
CA GLN A 51 -9.18 1.28 -1.04
C GLN A 51 -8.29 0.23 -0.37
N GLU A 52 -8.67 -1.04 -0.50
CA GLU A 52 -7.91 -2.12 0.11
C GLU A 52 -6.46 -2.14 -0.42
N ASP A 53 -6.27 -1.98 -1.73
CA ASP A 53 -4.96 -1.94 -2.38
C ASP A 53 -4.05 -0.83 -1.85
N GLU A 54 -4.60 0.34 -1.49
CA GLU A 54 -3.82 1.41 -0.86
C GLU A 54 -3.27 0.96 0.49
N VAL A 55 -4.10 0.30 1.30
CA VAL A 55 -3.69 -0.25 2.60
C VAL A 55 -2.71 -1.41 2.41
N ARG A 56 -2.90 -2.26 1.40
CA ARG A 56 -1.96 -3.34 1.02
C ARG A 56 -0.57 -2.77 0.75
N ILE A 57 -0.48 -1.66 0.00
CA ILE A 57 0.78 -0.98 -0.28
C ILE A 57 1.36 -0.32 0.98
N LEU A 58 0.52 0.26 1.86
CA LEU A 58 0.97 0.81 3.14
C LEU A 58 1.59 -0.27 4.06
N VAL A 59 1.03 -1.49 4.08
CA VAL A 59 1.62 -2.63 4.81
C VAL A 59 3.03 -2.91 4.30
N ILE A 60 3.20 -3.01 2.97
CA ILE A 60 4.51 -3.27 2.34
C ILE A 60 5.51 -2.17 2.70
N ASP A 61 5.10 -0.90 2.63
CA ASP A 61 5.94 0.25 2.99
C ASP A 61 6.41 0.18 4.46
N GLN A 62 5.48 -0.02 5.40
CA GLN A 62 5.77 -0.07 6.83
C GLN A 62 6.63 -1.29 7.21
N ILE A 63 6.46 -2.44 6.55
CA ILE A 63 7.31 -3.63 6.74
C ILE A 63 8.73 -3.36 6.24
N ARG A 64 8.88 -2.80 5.04
CA ARG A 64 10.20 -2.48 4.46
C ARG A 64 10.94 -1.43 5.28
N GLY A 65 10.20 -0.45 5.82
CA GLY A 65 10.71 0.53 6.77
C GLY A 65 11.01 -0.04 8.16
N ARG A 66 10.72 -1.33 8.42
CA ARG A 66 10.85 -2.00 9.73
C ARG A 66 10.03 -1.34 10.85
N VAL A 67 8.95 -0.65 10.48
CA VAL A 67 8.06 0.03 11.43
C VAL A 67 7.06 -0.98 12.03
N ILE A 68 6.60 -1.94 11.22
CA ILE A 68 5.76 -3.05 11.67
C ILE A 68 6.40 -4.39 11.34
N GLN A 69 6.01 -5.43 12.07
CA GLN A 69 6.41 -6.80 11.77
C GLN A 69 5.39 -7.46 10.84
N LYS A 70 5.90 -8.30 9.93
CA LYS A 70 5.08 -9.21 9.15
C LYS A 70 4.38 -10.19 10.10
N ARG A 71 3.06 -10.32 9.95
CA ARG A 71 2.30 -11.31 10.72
C ARG A 71 2.66 -12.71 10.23
N LYS A 72 2.83 -13.66 11.15
CA LYS A 72 3.02 -15.06 10.79
C LYS A 72 1.73 -15.55 10.12
N GLU A 73 1.88 -16.23 8.99
CA GLU A 73 0.80 -16.78 8.19
C GLU A 73 0.03 -17.81 9.02
N ASN A 74 -1.00 -17.35 9.72
CA ASN A 74 -1.97 -18.17 10.43
C ASN A 74 -3.18 -17.29 10.71
N HIS A 75 -4.06 -17.18 9.70
CA HIS A 75 -5.51 -16.99 9.84
C HIS A 75 -6.10 -16.76 8.44
N PHE A 76 -6.39 -17.85 7.73
CA PHE A 76 -7.41 -18.14 6.70
C PHE A 76 -8.15 -17.04 5.89
N ARG A 77 -7.75 -15.76 5.87
CA ARG A 77 -8.41 -14.68 5.10
C ARG A 77 -7.48 -13.66 4.46
N ASP A 78 -6.23 -13.53 4.91
CA ASP A 78 -5.24 -12.69 4.23
C ASP A 78 -4.57 -13.50 3.10
N THR A 79 -5.33 -13.80 2.04
CA THR A 79 -4.78 -14.39 0.81
C THR A 79 -4.02 -13.32 0.04
N GLY A 80 -2.73 -13.19 0.32
CA GLY A 80 -1.83 -12.30 -0.39
C GLY A 80 -0.64 -11.96 0.48
N ILE A 81 0.49 -12.59 0.20
CA ILE A 81 1.75 -12.41 0.92
C ILE A 81 2.12 -10.91 0.93
N TYR A 82 2.21 -10.29 2.11
CA TYR A 82 2.88 -9.00 2.33
C TYR A 82 4.17 -9.19 3.09
#